data_AF-A0A424K1B3-F1
#
_entry.id   AF-A0A424K1B3-F1
#
_cell.length_a   1.000
_cell.length_b   1.000
_cell.length_c   1.000
_cell.angle_alpha   90.00
_cell.angle_beta   90.00
_cell.angle_gamma   90.00
#
_symmetry.space_group_name_H-M   'P 1'
#
loop_
_entity.id
_entity.type
_entity.pdbx_description
1 polymer ?
#
loop_
_entity_poly.entity_id
_entity_poly.type
_entity_poly.pdbx_seq_one_letter_code
_entity_poly.pdbx_strand_id
1 'polypeptide(L)'
;MSLIKIFKTKKLFLFNIFLTLYIGINLLSGERGLISYFDKKNIEKELIQKASNLTEDLNFISNKNRLLSKNIDIDFLDSLYREKLKFGKKNEILIKLK
;
A
#
# COMPACT_ATOMS: atom_id res chain seq x y z
N MET A 1 -22.40 52.43 19.14
CA MET A 1 -23.43 52.24 18.09
C MET A 1 -22.80 52.25 16.68
N SER A 2 -21.86 51.33 16.37
CA SER A 2 -21.15 51.33 15.07
C SER A 2 -21.21 49.98 14.33
N LEU A 3 -21.07 48.85 15.03
CA LEU A 3 -21.05 47.52 14.39
C LEU A 3 -22.41 47.08 13.83
N ILE A 4 -23.48 47.16 14.63
CA ILE A 4 -24.83 46.70 14.23
C ILE A 4 -25.34 47.44 12.97
N LYS A 5 -24.95 48.71 12.79
CA LYS A 5 -25.28 49.51 11.60
C LYS A 5 -24.54 48.98 10.36
N ILE A 6 -23.27 48.59 10.51
CA ILE A 6 -22.47 47.96 9.45
C ILE A 6 -23.06 46.60 9.04
N PHE A 7 -23.47 45.77 10.01
CA PHE A 7 -24.15 44.50 9.72
C PHE A 7 -25.45 44.69 8.92
N LYS A 8 -26.21 45.76 9.20
CA LYS A 8 -27.42 46.09 8.44
C LYS A 8 -27.14 46.61 7.03
N THR A 9 -26.09 47.41 6.83
CA THR A 9 -25.77 48.01 5.52
C THR A 9 -24.98 47.10 4.59
N LYS A 10 -24.20 46.15 5.13
CA LYS A 10 -23.32 45.24 4.36
C LYS A 10 -23.77 43.78 4.42
N LYS A 11 -25.06 43.52 4.61
CA LYS A 11 -25.64 42.16 4.81
C LYS A 11 -25.19 41.13 3.76
N LEU A 12 -25.17 41.48 2.47
CA LEU A 12 -24.74 40.57 1.39
C LEU A 12 -23.25 40.21 1.46
N PHE A 13 -22.40 41.20 1.75
CA PHE A 13 -20.95 40.97 1.92
C PHE A 13 -20.68 40.03 3.10
N LEU A 14 -21.41 40.21 4.20
CA LEU A 14 -21.29 39.40 5.39
C LEU A 14 -21.78 37.97 5.18
N PHE A 15 -22.85 37.79 4.41
CA PHE A 15 -23.30 36.47 3.98
C PHE A 15 -22.24 35.76 3.14
N ASN A 16 -21.58 36.44 2.21
CA ASN A 16 -20.50 35.86 1.41
C ASN A 16 -19.31 35.41 2.26
N ILE A 17 -18.94 36.16 3.30
CA ILE A 17 -17.89 35.76 4.25
C ILE A 17 -18.28 34.46 4.94
N PHE A 18 -19.49 34.37 5.51
CA PHE A 18 -19.94 33.15 6.19
C PHE A 18 -20.05 31.96 5.25
N LEU A 19 -20.53 32.17 4.02
CA LEU A 19 -20.61 31.11 3.02
C LEU A 19 -19.21 30.60 2.63
N THR A 20 -18.26 31.51 2.46
CA THR A 20 -16.86 31.17 2.14
C THR A 20 -16.20 30.41 3.29
N LEU A 21 -16.41 30.86 4.54
CA LEU A 21 -15.94 30.17 5.74
C LEU A 21 -16.57 28.78 5.88
N TYR A 22 -17.86 28.66 5.64
CA TYR A 22 -18.56 27.37 5.70
C TYR A 22 -17.97 26.39 4.69
N ILE A 23 -17.79 26.81 3.43
CA ILE A 23 -17.18 25.98 2.39
C ILE A 23 -15.73 25.65 2.75
N GLY A 24 -14.95 26.64 3.20
CA GLY A 24 -13.55 26.46 3.58
C GLY A 24 -13.35 25.48 4.74
N ILE A 25 -14.15 25.62 5.80
CA ILE A 25 -14.09 24.70 6.96
C ILE A 25 -14.49 23.29 6.54
N ASN A 26 -15.56 23.12 5.74
CA ASN A 26 -15.98 21.80 5.26
C ASN A 26 -14.97 21.18 4.28
N LEU A 27 -14.23 21.97 3.51
CA LEU A 27 -13.16 21.49 2.64
C LEU A 27 -11.93 21.06 3.44
N LEU A 28 -11.58 21.76 4.51
CA LEU A 28 -10.38 21.45 5.30
C LEU A 28 -10.64 20.40 6.40
N SER A 29 -11.89 20.21 6.81
CA SER A 29 -12.25 19.38 7.96
C SER A 29 -12.99 18.10 7.56
N GLY A 30 -13.00 17.13 8.47
CA GLY A 30 -13.76 15.90 8.35
C GLY A 30 -13.17 14.89 7.36
N GLU A 31 -13.81 13.73 7.27
CA GLU A 31 -13.31 12.60 6.48
C GLU A 31 -13.54 12.73 4.96
N ARG A 32 -14.29 13.73 4.54
CA ARG A 32 -14.64 13.98 3.12
C ARG A 32 -14.06 15.30 2.60
N GLY A 33 -13.26 15.99 3.42
CA GLY A 33 -12.53 17.19 3.03
C GLY A 33 -11.35 16.87 2.10
N LEU A 34 -10.79 17.92 1.51
CA LEU A 34 -9.62 17.87 0.62
C LEU A 34 -8.39 17.27 1.30
N ILE A 35 -8.11 17.64 2.55
CA ILE A 35 -6.97 17.10 3.31
C ILE A 35 -7.12 15.57 3.42
N SER A 36 -8.30 15.12 3.87
CA SER A 36 -8.60 13.70 3.99
C SER A 36 -8.53 12.96 2.65
N TYR A 37 -8.93 13.60 1.54
CA TYR A 37 -8.79 13.01 0.21
C TYR A 37 -7.32 12.72 -0.15
N PHE A 38 -6.41 13.67 0.09
CA PHE A 38 -4.99 13.45 -0.20
C PHE A 38 -4.38 12.36 0.68
N ASP A 39 -4.72 12.33 1.97
CA ASP A 39 -4.26 11.29 2.89
C ASP A 39 -4.74 9.91 2.45
N LYS A 40 -6.05 9.78 2.16
CA LYS A 40 -6.65 8.52 1.70
C LYS A 40 -6.05 8.06 0.37
N LYS A 41 -5.74 9.00 -0.54
CA LYS A 41 -5.09 8.68 -1.82
C LYS A 41 -3.67 8.15 -1.63
N ASN A 42 -2.93 8.62 -0.64
CA ASN A 42 -1.61 8.08 -0.31
C ASN A 42 -1.73 6.68 0.30
N ILE A 43 -2.65 6.50 1.26
CA ILE A 43 -2.94 5.19 1.87
C ILE A 43 -3.37 4.18 0.80
N GLU A 44 -4.24 4.58 -0.14
CA GLU A 44 -4.67 3.73 -1.25
C GLU A 44 -3.47 3.25 -2.08
N LYS A 45 -2.55 4.13 -2.44
CA LYS A 45 -1.32 3.76 -3.18
C LYS A 45 -0.44 2.79 -2.40
N GLU A 46 -0.24 3.04 -1.11
CA GLU A 46 0.54 2.14 -0.25
C GLU A 46 -0.10 0.75 -0.14
N LEU A 47 -1.43 0.70 -0.01
CA LEU A 47 -2.19 -0.54 0.05
C LEU A 47 -2.13 -1.31 -1.27
N ILE A 48 -2.23 -0.63 -2.41
CA ILE A 48 -2.09 -1.23 -3.74
C ILE A 48 -0.70 -1.85 -3.89
N GLN A 49 0.36 -1.12 -3.53
CA GLN A 49 1.72 -1.63 -3.61
C GLN A 49 1.92 -2.84 -2.69
N LYS A 50 1.44 -2.74 -1.44
CA LYS A 50 1.52 -3.83 -0.47
C LYS A 50 0.77 -5.07 -0.96
N ALA A 51 -0.42 -4.91 -1.54
CA ALA A 51 -1.20 -6.01 -2.10
C ALA A 51 -0.49 -6.68 -3.29
N SER A 52 0.14 -5.88 -4.17
CA SER A 52 0.95 -6.40 -5.27
C SER A 52 2.11 -7.25 -4.76
N ASN A 53 2.89 -6.73 -3.80
CA ASN A 53 4.03 -7.45 -3.23
C ASN A 53 3.60 -8.75 -2.55
N LEU A 54 2.53 -8.71 -1.73
CA LEU A 54 2.00 -9.90 -1.08
C LEU A 54 1.48 -10.95 -2.07
N THR A 55 0.91 -10.51 -3.18
CA THR A 55 0.44 -11.40 -4.24
C THR A 55 1.61 -12.08 -4.94
N GLU A 56 2.70 -11.35 -5.18
CA GLU A 56 3.93 -11.90 -5.76
C GLU A 56 4.58 -12.93 -4.81
N ASP A 57 4.72 -12.59 -3.53
CA ASP A 57 5.23 -13.51 -2.50
C ASP A 57 4.37 -14.77 -2.38
N LEU A 58 3.05 -14.61 -2.37
CA LEU A 58 2.11 -15.73 -2.31
C LEU A 58 2.26 -16.62 -3.55
N ASN A 59 2.35 -16.04 -4.74
CA ASN A 59 2.53 -16.79 -5.97
C ASN A 59 3.86 -17.55 -5.99
N PHE A 60 4.94 -16.93 -5.51
CA PHE A 60 6.25 -17.57 -5.39
C PHE A 60 6.20 -18.78 -4.45
N ILE A 61 5.62 -18.62 -3.25
CA ILE A 61 5.48 -19.70 -2.27
C ILE A 61 4.53 -20.79 -2.77
N SER A 62 3.40 -20.41 -3.36
CA SER A 62 2.40 -21.31 -3.94
C SER A 62 3.02 -22.16 -5.04
N ASN A 63 3.83 -21.56 -5.91
CA ASN A 63 4.53 -22.29 -6.96
C ASN A 63 5.53 -23.29 -6.38
N LYS A 64 6.32 -22.91 -5.37
CA LYS A 64 7.22 -23.84 -4.66
C LYS A 64 6.46 -24.99 -4.01
N ASN A 65 5.35 -24.70 -3.34
CA ASN A 65 4.51 -25.72 -2.72
C ASN A 65 3.92 -26.67 -3.76
N ARG A 66 3.49 -26.14 -4.91
CA ARG A 66 2.98 -26.94 -6.04
C ARG A 66 4.03 -27.94 -6.53
N LEU A 67 5.29 -27.51 -6.68
CA LEU A 67 6.41 -28.37 -7.09
C LEU A 67 6.72 -29.48 -6.08
N LEU A 68 6.35 -29.31 -4.81
CA LEU A 68 6.61 -30.27 -3.73
C LEU A 68 5.36 -31.07 -3.31
N SER A 69 4.21 -30.86 -3.96
CA SER A 69 2.94 -31.48 -3.57
C SER A 69 2.65 -32.77 -4.37
N LYS A 70 1.46 -32.89 -4.96
CA LYS A 70 0.91 -34.15 -5.50
C LYS A 70 1.78 -34.80 -6.58
N ASN A 71 2.39 -33.98 -7.43
CA ASN A 71 3.37 -34.41 -8.43
C ASN A 71 4.69 -33.73 -8.09
N ILE A 72 5.49 -34.40 -7.26
CA ILE A 72 6.79 -33.89 -6.83
C ILE A 72 7.71 -33.74 -8.03
N ASP A 73 8.24 -32.55 -8.21
CA ASP A 73 9.28 -32.25 -9.18
C ASP A 73 10.64 -32.70 -8.60
N ILE A 74 11.20 -33.76 -9.18
CA ILE A 74 12.42 -34.42 -8.69
C ILE A 74 13.65 -33.51 -8.89
N ASP A 75 13.70 -32.75 -9.98
CA ASP A 75 14.81 -31.85 -10.29
C ASP A 75 14.83 -30.66 -9.33
N PHE A 76 13.63 -30.13 -9.01
CA PHE A 76 13.47 -29.11 -7.98
C PHE A 76 13.86 -29.63 -6.59
N LEU A 77 13.50 -30.88 -6.26
CA LEU A 77 13.88 -31.51 -4.99
C LEU A 77 15.39 -31.74 -4.88
N ASP A 78 16.06 -32.23 -5.94
CA ASP A 78 17.52 -32.37 -5.99
C ASP A 78 18.21 -31.01 -5.81
N SER A 79 17.70 -29.97 -6.48
CA SER A 79 18.18 -28.60 -6.33
C SER A 79 18.09 -28.11 -4.88
N LEU A 80 16.97 -28.39 -4.20
CA LEU A 80 16.76 -28.09 -2.78
C LEU A 80 17.76 -28.83 -1.87
N TYR A 81 17.97 -30.13 -2.09
CA TYR A 81 18.94 -30.91 -1.32
C TYR A 81 20.36 -30.38 -1.50
N ARG A 82 20.76 -30.04 -2.73
CA ARG A 82 22.07 -29.44 -3.02
C ARG A 82 22.21 -28.06 -2.40
N GLU A 83 21.19 -27.22 -2.44
CA GLU A 83 21.23 -25.88 -1.86
C GLU A 83 21.38 -25.94 -0.33
N LYS A 84 20.52 -26.72 0.35
CA LYS A 84 20.41 -26.74 1.81
C LYS A 84 21.45 -27.60 2.49
N LEU A 85 21.73 -28.78 1.93
CA LEU A 85 22.59 -29.77 2.57
C LEU A 85 23.96 -29.86 1.92
N LYS A 86 24.19 -29.15 0.80
CA LYS A 86 25.44 -29.19 0.03
C LYS A 86 25.84 -30.61 -0.37
N PHE A 87 24.87 -31.49 -0.61
CA PHE A 87 25.13 -32.86 -1.07
C PHE A 87 25.61 -32.89 -2.52
N GLY A 88 26.56 -33.78 -2.80
CA GLY A 88 26.98 -34.17 -4.14
C GLY A 88 26.65 -35.63 -4.40
N LYS A 89 26.63 -36.04 -5.66
CA LYS A 89 26.53 -37.46 -6.04
C LYS A 89 27.87 -38.15 -5.80
N LYS A 90 27.85 -39.49 -5.73
CA LYS A 90 29.01 -40.35 -5.42
C LYS A 90 30.27 -40.04 -6.25
N ASN A 91 30.10 -39.54 -7.48
CA ASN A 91 31.19 -39.26 -8.41
C ASN A 91 31.42 -37.76 -8.66
N GLU A 92 30.84 -36.88 -7.84
CA GLU A 92 30.99 -35.42 -7.96
C GLU A 92 32.01 -34.90 -6.94
N ILE A 93 32.81 -33.91 -7.34
CA ILE A 93 33.72 -33.19 -6.43
C ILE A 93 33.03 -31.88 -6.04
N LEU A 94 32.85 -31.67 -4.72
CA LEU A 94 32.30 -30.42 -4.19
C LEU A 94 33.43 -29.42 -3.94
N ILE A 95 33.38 -28.28 -4.61
CA ILE A 95 34.35 -27.19 -4.46
C ILE A 95 33.67 -26.03 -3.76
N LYS A 96 34.15 -25.67 -2.56
CA LYS A 96 33.72 -24.46 -1.85
C LYS A 96 34.62 -23.30 -2.27
N LEU A 97 34.05 -22.35 -3.01
CA LEU A 97 34.72 -21.09 -3.32
C LEU A 97 34.64 -20.14 -2.11
N LYS A 98 35.73 -19.41 -1.86
CA LYS A 98 35.86 -18.46 -0.74
C LYS A 98 35.26 -17.10 -1.11
#